data_AF-A0A6A6IHW2-F1
#
_entry.id   AF-A0A6A6IHW2-F1
#
_cell.length_a   1.000
_cell.length_b   1.000
_cell.length_c   1.000
_cell.angle_alpha   90.00
_cell.angle_beta   90.00
_cell.angle_gamma   90.00
#
_symmetry.space_group_name_H-M   'P 1'
#
loop_
_entity.id
_entity.type
_entity.pdbx_description
1 polymer ?
#
loop_
_entity_poly.entity_id
_entity_poly.type
_entity_poly.pdbx_seq_one_letter_code
_entity_poly.pdbx_strand_id
1 'polypeptide(L)'
;MIISDAGDWTRSLIRRAQAQAQRLHQHNALLSTVTTCQQPDAQMQMRFWVKSSPKAGVLSLSAIFPRVILLTTGSGIGPCLSSLLDRPATQFARLIWSTRSPIETYGEALYETVLHTDPDALVIDTTSMERPDLVSVAWRMYQEVDAEAVFVLSNAAVTRKVVYGLESRGVPAFGPIWDS
;
A
#
# COMPACT_ATOMS: atom_id res chain seq x y z
N MET A 1 -0.23 7.13 -9.35
CA MET A 1 -0.65 7.62 -8.02
C MET A 1 -1.96 6.93 -7.66
N ILE A 2 -1.99 6.19 -6.56
CA ILE A 2 -3.20 5.54 -6.04
C ILE A 2 -3.70 6.38 -4.87
N ILE A 3 -4.99 6.73 -4.85
CA ILE A 3 -5.60 7.51 -3.78
C ILE A 3 -6.78 6.69 -3.24
N SER A 4 -6.67 6.25 -1.98
CA SER A 4 -7.76 5.57 -1.28
C SER A 4 -8.61 6.57 -0.49
N ASP A 5 -9.85 6.18 -0.18
CA ASP A 5 -10.71 6.88 0.77
C ASP A 5 -10.11 6.75 2.19
N ALA A 6 -9.56 7.86 2.69
CA ALA A 6 -8.88 7.91 3.99
C ALA A 6 -9.37 9.09 4.86
N GLY A 7 -10.23 9.95 4.32
CA GLY A 7 -10.67 11.17 4.99
C GLY A 7 -11.45 12.09 4.05
N ASP A 8 -11.94 13.20 4.58
CA ASP A 8 -12.87 14.08 3.84
C ASP A 8 -12.25 14.67 2.57
N TRP A 9 -10.96 14.99 2.63
CA TRP A 9 -10.25 15.52 1.47
C TRP A 9 -10.12 14.48 0.34
N THR A 10 -9.70 13.25 0.65
CA THR A 10 -9.58 12.18 -0.35
C THR A 10 -10.94 11.76 -0.87
N ARG A 11 -11.97 11.66 -0.02
CA ARG A 11 -13.37 11.45 -0.45
C ARG A 11 -13.86 12.50 -1.41
N SER A 12 -13.61 13.77 -1.09
CA SER A 12 -14.01 14.89 -1.94
C SER A 12 -13.28 14.87 -3.29
N LEU A 13 -12.00 14.51 -3.30
CA LEU A 13 -11.22 14.34 -4.51
C LEU A 13 -11.74 13.17 -5.37
N ILE A 14 -11.94 12.00 -4.78
CA ILE A 14 -12.47 10.80 -5.47
C ILE A 14 -13.84 11.10 -6.08
N ARG A 15 -14.76 11.71 -5.32
CA ARG A 15 -16.09 12.07 -5.83
C ARG A 15 -16.02 13.07 -6.98
N ARG A 16 -15.16 14.08 -6.90
CA ARG A 16 -14.97 15.06 -7.99
C ARG A 16 -14.41 14.39 -9.25
N ALA A 17 -13.43 13.50 -9.08
CA ALA A 17 -12.86 12.71 -10.16
C ALA A 17 -13.93 11.85 -10.87
N GLN A 18 -14.72 11.10 -10.10
CA GLN A 18 -15.81 10.28 -10.62
C GLN A 18 -16.87 11.13 -11.35
N ALA A 19 -17.29 12.25 -10.76
CA ALA A 19 -18.28 13.14 -11.38
C ALA A 19 -17.78 13.79 -12.69
N GLN A 20 -16.47 14.03 -12.82
CA GLN A 20 -15.87 14.53 -14.06
C GLN A 20 -15.76 13.42 -15.11
N ALA A 21 -15.36 12.21 -14.71
CA ALA A 21 -15.30 11.04 -15.57
C ALA A 21 -16.69 10.66 -16.14
N GLN A 22 -17.74 10.75 -15.32
CA GLN A 22 -19.13 10.53 -15.76
C GLN A 22 -19.58 11.56 -16.79
N ARG A 23 -19.30 12.85 -16.56
CA ARG A 23 -19.60 13.93 -17.51
C ARG A 23 -18.89 13.75 -18.85
N LEU A 24 -17.61 13.34 -18.82
CA LEU A 24 -16.84 13.04 -20.03
C LEU A 24 -17.41 11.84 -20.79
N HIS A 25 -17.76 10.76 -20.10
CA HIS A 25 -18.42 9.61 -20.73
C HIS A 25 -19.75 9.99 -21.39
N GLN A 26 -20.58 10.79 -20.72
CA GLN A 26 -21.84 11.29 -21.28
C GLN A 26 -21.61 12.17 -22.51
N HIS A 27 -20.64 13.08 -22.45
CA HIS A 27 -20.29 13.97 -23.56
C HIS A 27 -19.77 13.18 -24.78
N ASN A 28 -18.86 12.23 -24.57
CA ASN A 28 -18.31 11.39 -25.64
C ASN A 28 -19.38 10.47 -26.25
N ALA A 29 -20.28 9.92 -25.43
CA ALA A 29 -21.42 9.14 -25.91
C ALA A 29 -22.33 9.97 -26.83
N LEU A 30 -22.64 11.22 -26.47
CA LEU A 30 -23.42 12.13 -27.30
C LEU A 30 -22.71 12.49 -28.61
N LEU A 31 -21.40 12.80 -28.57
CA LEU A 31 -20.62 13.12 -29.78
C LEU A 31 -20.52 11.94 -30.75
N SER A 32 -20.38 10.72 -30.24
CA SER A 32 -20.32 9.51 -31.08
C SER A 32 -21.62 9.21 -31.85
N THR A 33 -22.75 9.80 -31.44
CA THR A 33 -24.03 9.72 -32.18
C THR A 33 -24.20 10.78 -33.25
N VAL A 34 -23.38 11.83 -33.26
CA VAL A 34 -23.55 13.02 -34.12
C VAL A 34 -22.40 13.18 -35.13
N THR A 35 -21.23 12.56 -34.92
CA THR A 35 -20.05 12.86 -35.75
C THR A 35 -19.18 11.62 -36.01
N THR A 36 -19.00 11.27 -37.28
CA THR A 36 -18.13 10.17 -37.77
C THR A 36 -16.64 10.55 -37.89
N CYS A 37 -16.28 11.80 -37.62
CA CYS A 37 -14.91 12.27 -37.67
C CYS A 37 -14.24 12.11 -36.30
N GLN A 38 -13.17 11.30 -36.24
CA GLN A 38 -12.36 11.09 -35.05
C GLN A 38 -11.74 12.41 -34.57
N GLN A 39 -12.33 13.03 -33.55
CA GLN A 39 -11.65 14.02 -32.71
C GLN A 39 -10.87 13.29 -31.61
N PRO A 40 -9.73 13.84 -31.14
CA PRO A 40 -8.98 13.21 -30.05
C PRO A 40 -9.87 13.09 -28.82
N ASP A 41 -9.99 11.87 -28.28
CA ASP A 41 -10.84 11.56 -27.13
C ASP A 41 -10.56 12.54 -25.99
N ALA A 42 -11.59 13.27 -25.56
CA ALA A 42 -11.50 14.17 -24.43
C ALA A 42 -11.15 13.34 -23.18
N GLN A 43 -9.91 13.47 -22.71
CA GLN A 43 -9.42 12.73 -21.55
C GLN A 43 -9.60 13.55 -20.26
N MET A 44 -9.94 12.87 -19.17
CA MET A 44 -10.04 13.50 -17.85
C MET A 44 -8.66 14.00 -17.41
N GLN A 45 -8.55 15.31 -17.14
CA GLN A 45 -7.33 15.91 -16.58
C GLN A 45 -7.57 16.44 -15.17
N MET A 46 -6.65 16.08 -14.26
CA MET A 46 -6.52 16.66 -12.92
C MET A 46 -5.12 17.22 -12.74
N ARG A 47 -5.02 18.39 -12.09
CA ARG A 47 -3.75 19.05 -11.79
C ARG A 47 -3.48 18.92 -10.29
N PHE A 48 -2.29 18.45 -9.95
CA PHE A 48 -1.82 18.31 -8.57
C PHE A 48 -0.59 19.19 -8.35
N TRP A 49 -0.51 19.80 -7.17
CA TRP A 49 0.71 20.44 -6.70
C TRP A 49 1.51 19.42 -5.90
N VAL A 50 2.71 19.10 -6.37
CA VAL A 50 3.56 18.06 -5.77
C VAL A 50 4.81 18.72 -5.19
N LYS A 51 5.22 18.30 -3.99
CA LYS A 51 6.52 18.69 -3.43
C LYS A 51 7.62 18.00 -4.21
N SER A 52 8.65 18.74 -4.62
CA SER A 52 9.71 18.25 -5.53
C SER A 52 10.68 17.24 -4.91
N SER A 53 10.80 17.20 -3.58
CA SER A 53 11.71 16.29 -2.87
C SER A 53 10.91 15.26 -2.08
N PRO A 54 10.79 14.00 -2.55
CA PRO A 54 10.26 12.93 -1.72
C PRO A 54 11.23 12.71 -0.55
N LYS A 55 10.73 12.78 0.67
CA LYS A 55 11.53 12.40 1.84
C LYS A 55 11.58 10.89 1.90
N ALA A 56 12.80 10.35 1.96
CA ALA A 56 13.03 8.94 2.19
C ALA A 56 12.38 8.54 3.52
N GLY A 57 11.39 7.65 3.46
CA GLY A 57 10.74 7.07 4.64
C GLY A 57 11.55 5.91 5.19
N VAL A 58 11.14 5.34 6.34
CA VAL A 58 11.84 4.23 6.99
C VAL A 58 12.10 3.03 6.06
N LEU A 59 11.21 2.80 5.07
CA LEU A 59 11.35 1.72 4.09
C LEU A 59 12.55 1.88 3.15
N SER A 60 13.09 3.09 2.95
CA SER A 60 14.28 3.25 2.10
C SER A 60 15.50 2.55 2.70
N LEU A 61 15.51 2.35 4.02
CA LEU A 61 16.56 1.61 4.71
C LEU A 61 16.44 0.09 4.51
N SER A 62 15.30 -0.40 4.01
CA SER A 62 15.10 -1.84 3.80
C SER A 62 16.11 -2.42 2.82
N ALA A 63 16.50 -1.67 1.78
CA ALA A 63 17.46 -2.09 0.75
C ALA A 63 18.87 -2.43 1.29
N ILE A 64 19.19 -2.06 2.53
CA ILE A 64 20.48 -2.39 3.17
C ILE A 64 20.53 -3.88 3.56
N PHE A 65 19.37 -4.50 3.81
CA PHE A 65 19.25 -5.88 4.27
C PHE A 65 18.89 -6.82 3.11
N PRO A 66 19.67 -7.88 2.83
CA PRO A 66 19.35 -8.86 1.80
C PRO A 66 18.00 -9.57 1.97
N ARG A 67 17.53 -9.76 3.21
CA ARG A 67 16.28 -10.48 3.52
C ARG A 67 15.43 -9.68 4.50
N VAL A 68 14.27 -9.20 4.07
CA VAL A 68 13.41 -8.35 4.90
C VAL A 68 11.97 -8.83 4.97
N ILE A 69 11.31 -8.50 6.07
CA ILE A 69 9.85 -8.54 6.16
C ILE A 69 9.32 -7.11 6.17
N LEU A 70 8.34 -6.84 5.32
CA LEU A 70 7.55 -5.61 5.39
C LEU A 70 6.22 -5.95 6.07
N LEU A 71 6.06 -5.53 7.32
CA LEU A 71 4.80 -5.63 8.04
C LEU A 71 4.04 -4.33 7.93
N THR A 72 2.80 -4.39 7.46
CA THR A 72 1.98 -3.19 7.29
C THR A 72 0.52 -3.42 7.62
N THR A 73 -0.18 -2.34 7.98
CA THR A 73 -1.61 -2.39 8.26
C THR A 73 -2.39 -1.35 7.46
N GLY A 74 -3.57 -1.73 6.96
CA GLY A 74 -4.45 -0.81 6.24
C GLY A 74 -3.72 -0.13 5.09
N SER A 75 -3.78 1.21 5.05
CA SER A 75 -3.25 2.04 3.96
C SER A 75 -1.72 2.08 3.87
N GLY A 76 -1.02 1.55 4.88
CA GLY A 76 0.43 1.38 4.83
C GLY A 76 0.89 0.46 3.68
N ILE A 77 -0.03 -0.26 3.03
CA ILE A 77 0.24 -1.02 1.80
C ILE A 77 0.76 -0.15 0.66
N GLY A 78 0.35 1.11 0.56
CA GLY A 78 0.80 2.01 -0.52
C GLY A 78 2.33 2.17 -0.55
N PRO A 79 2.95 2.71 0.52
CA PRO A 79 4.40 2.82 0.59
C PRO A 79 5.11 1.45 0.62
N CYS A 80 4.55 0.42 1.26
CA CYS A 80 5.13 -0.93 1.26
C CYS A 80 5.20 -1.55 -0.12
N LEU A 81 4.12 -1.47 -0.91
CA LEU A 81 4.07 -2.00 -2.27
C LEU A 81 5.05 -1.24 -3.19
N SER A 82 5.16 0.09 -3.04
CA SER A 82 6.17 0.87 -3.76
C SER A 82 7.58 0.36 -3.44
N SER A 83 7.91 0.19 -2.15
CA SER A 83 9.22 -0.33 -1.75
C SER A 83 9.46 -1.77 -2.20
N LEU A 84 8.43 -2.60 -2.28
CA LEU A 84 8.52 -3.96 -2.81
C LEU A 84 8.79 -3.96 -4.32
N LEU A 85 8.16 -3.07 -5.08
CA LEU A 85 8.36 -2.97 -6.52
C LEU A 85 9.72 -2.36 -6.86
N ASP A 86 10.19 -1.40 -6.07
CA ASP A 86 11.46 -0.69 -6.28
C ASP A 86 12.67 -1.40 -5.63
N ARG A 87 12.46 -2.59 -5.06
CA ARG A 87 13.51 -3.32 -4.33
C ARG A 87 14.66 -3.76 -5.25
N PRO A 88 15.90 -3.89 -4.73
CA PRO A 88 16.97 -4.53 -5.48
C PRO A 88 16.55 -5.92 -5.97
N ALA A 89 16.89 -6.28 -7.21
CA ALA A 89 16.45 -7.54 -7.82
C ALA A 89 16.90 -8.80 -7.06
N THR A 90 18.00 -8.70 -6.32
CA THR A 90 18.55 -9.79 -5.50
C THR A 90 17.99 -9.83 -4.07
N GLN A 91 17.22 -8.82 -3.65
CA GLN A 91 16.68 -8.73 -2.30
C GLN A 91 15.46 -9.65 -2.15
N PHE A 92 15.49 -10.49 -1.11
CA PHE A 92 14.31 -11.20 -0.65
C PHE A 92 13.46 -10.29 0.22
N ALA A 93 12.17 -10.20 -0.08
CA ALA A 93 11.21 -9.44 0.73
C ALA A 93 9.93 -10.26 0.90
N ARG A 94 9.39 -10.28 2.12
CA ARG A 94 8.12 -10.92 2.45
C ARG A 94 7.15 -9.89 3.03
N LEU A 95 5.96 -9.79 2.46
CA LEU A 95 4.91 -8.90 2.93
C LEU A 95 4.02 -9.60 3.96
N ILE A 96 3.75 -8.89 5.05
CA ILE A 96 2.65 -9.20 5.97
C ILE A 96 1.72 -8.00 5.95
N TRP A 97 0.52 -8.16 5.40
CA TRP A 97 -0.46 -7.08 5.28
C TRP A 97 -1.74 -7.40 6.04
N SER A 98 -1.99 -6.68 7.13
CA SER A 98 -3.23 -6.82 7.92
C SER A 98 -4.18 -5.67 7.67
N THR A 99 -5.35 -5.95 7.11
CA THR A 99 -6.35 -4.91 6.80
C THR A 99 -7.77 -5.45 6.93
N ARG A 100 -8.77 -4.57 6.91
CA ARG A 100 -10.18 -4.95 6.79
C ARG A 100 -10.56 -4.97 5.31
N SER A 101 -11.26 -6.02 4.86
CA SER A 101 -11.86 -6.14 3.54
C SER A 101 -10.94 -5.61 2.42
N PRO A 102 -9.76 -6.23 2.16
CA PRO A 102 -8.72 -5.68 1.29
C PRO A 102 -9.23 -5.37 -0.12
N ILE A 103 -9.97 -6.29 -0.74
CA ILE A 103 -10.50 -6.13 -2.10
C ILE A 103 -11.55 -5.01 -2.14
N GLU A 104 -12.47 -4.96 -1.17
CA GLU A 104 -13.50 -3.92 -1.10
C GLU A 104 -12.88 -2.52 -0.89
N THR A 105 -11.84 -2.43 -0.06
CA THR A 105 -11.22 -1.15 0.33
C THR A 105 -10.24 -0.62 -0.71
N TYR A 106 -9.42 -1.49 -1.31
CA TYR A 106 -8.32 -1.10 -2.19
C TYR A 106 -8.51 -1.51 -3.65
N GLY A 107 -9.51 -2.33 -3.93
CA GLY A 107 -9.82 -2.87 -5.26
C GLY A 107 -9.03 -4.12 -5.61
N GLU A 108 -9.63 -4.95 -6.46
CA GLU A 108 -9.04 -6.20 -6.97
C GLU A 108 -7.67 -5.97 -7.61
N ALA A 109 -7.53 -4.91 -8.42
CA ALA A 109 -6.28 -4.64 -9.13
C ALA A 109 -5.08 -4.44 -8.19
N LEU A 110 -5.26 -3.76 -7.05
CA LEU A 110 -4.19 -3.59 -6.07
C LEU A 110 -3.90 -4.92 -5.36
N TYR A 111 -4.94 -5.65 -4.99
CA TYR A 111 -4.82 -6.95 -4.35
C TYR A 111 -4.05 -7.94 -5.23
N GLU A 112 -4.41 -8.06 -6.50
CA GLU A 112 -3.69 -8.86 -7.50
C GLU A 112 -2.25 -8.40 -7.71
N THR A 113 -2.00 -7.08 -7.70
CA THR A 113 -0.63 -6.57 -7.79
C THR A 113 0.22 -6.99 -6.59
N VAL A 114 -0.36 -7.01 -5.39
CA VAL A 114 0.31 -7.51 -4.18
C VAL A 114 0.70 -8.97 -4.36
N LEU A 115 -0.24 -9.83 -4.75
CA LEU A 115 0.00 -11.26 -4.95
C LEU A 115 0.97 -11.52 -6.10
N HIS A 116 0.97 -10.70 -7.14
CA HIS A 116 1.94 -10.84 -8.22
C HIS A 116 3.36 -10.43 -7.78
N THR A 117 3.48 -9.43 -6.91
CA THR A 117 4.77 -8.88 -6.45
C THR A 117 5.45 -9.75 -5.39
N ASP A 118 4.64 -10.36 -4.53
CA ASP A 118 5.04 -11.36 -3.53
C ASP A 118 3.97 -12.46 -3.50
N PRO A 119 4.14 -13.55 -4.27
CA PRO A 119 3.17 -14.66 -4.36
C PRO A 119 2.85 -15.34 -3.04
N ASP A 120 3.75 -15.23 -2.06
CA ASP A 120 3.58 -15.83 -0.75
C ASP A 120 3.31 -14.75 0.33
N ALA A 121 2.83 -13.56 -0.07
CA ALA A 121 2.44 -12.50 0.84
C ALA A 121 1.38 -13.00 1.84
N LEU A 122 1.59 -12.73 3.12
CA LEU A 122 0.60 -13.03 4.15
C LEU A 122 -0.41 -11.89 4.24
N VAL A 123 -1.55 -12.03 3.56
CA VAL A 123 -2.66 -11.08 3.65
C VAL A 123 -3.67 -11.54 4.71
N ILE A 124 -3.82 -10.75 5.76
CA ILE A 124 -4.72 -11.00 6.89
C ILE A 124 -5.93 -10.08 6.75
N ASP A 125 -7.05 -10.63 6.31
CA ASP A 125 -8.33 -9.93 6.31
C ASP A 125 -9.01 -10.01 7.68
N THR A 126 -8.88 -8.93 8.45
CA THR A 126 -9.44 -8.79 9.80
C THR A 126 -10.97 -8.63 9.85
N THR A 127 -11.65 -8.56 8.70
CA THR A 127 -13.12 -8.65 8.64
C THR A 127 -13.59 -10.10 8.72
N SER A 128 -12.88 -11.02 8.07
CA SER A 128 -13.21 -12.44 8.01
C SER A 128 -12.43 -13.29 9.02
N MET A 129 -11.29 -12.80 9.50
CA MET A 129 -10.42 -13.46 10.47
C MET A 129 -10.38 -12.71 11.80
N GLU A 130 -10.18 -13.44 12.90
CA GLU A 130 -9.87 -12.81 14.18
C GLU A 130 -8.55 -12.03 14.08
N ARG A 131 -8.49 -10.85 14.71
CA ARG A 131 -7.32 -9.98 14.64
C ARG A 131 -6.14 -10.64 15.34
N PRO A 132 -5.08 -11.05 14.62
CA PRO A 132 -4.01 -11.84 15.21
C PRO A 132 -3.06 -10.96 16.03
N ASP A 133 -2.28 -11.60 16.90
CA ASP A 133 -1.14 -10.94 17.53
C ASP A 133 -0.01 -10.77 16.50
N LEU A 134 0.08 -9.57 15.93
CA LEU A 134 1.06 -9.23 14.91
C LEU A 134 2.51 -9.42 15.36
N VAL A 135 2.81 -9.34 16.66
CA VAL A 135 4.14 -9.65 17.19
C VAL A 135 4.50 -11.11 16.94
N SER A 136 3.60 -12.01 17.34
CA SER A 136 3.78 -13.46 17.16
C SER A 136 3.83 -13.86 15.68
N VAL A 137 2.98 -13.24 14.84
CA VAL A 137 2.98 -13.46 13.39
C VAL A 137 4.32 -13.03 12.77
N ALA A 138 4.77 -11.81 13.07
CA ALA A 138 6.03 -11.30 12.52
C ALA A 138 7.23 -12.12 12.98
N TRP A 139 7.26 -12.50 14.27
CA TRP A 139 8.35 -13.30 14.83
C TRP A 139 8.43 -14.68 14.19
N ARG A 140 7.29 -15.36 14.00
CA ARG A 140 7.26 -16.66 13.33
C ARG A 140 7.75 -16.53 11.88
N MET A 141 7.20 -15.58 11.13
CA MET A 141 7.59 -15.35 9.74
C MET A 141 9.09 -15.03 9.63
N TYR A 142 9.62 -14.22 10.55
CA TYR A 142 11.04 -13.88 10.62
C TYR A 142 11.94 -15.13 10.69
N GLN A 143 11.54 -16.11 11.50
CA GLN A 143 12.26 -17.38 11.62
C GLN A 143 12.06 -18.27 10.38
N GLU A 144 10.83 -18.36 9.87
CA GLU A 144 10.48 -19.22 8.73
C GLU A 144 11.22 -18.83 7.45
N VAL A 145 11.35 -17.53 7.19
CA VAL A 145 12.01 -17.02 5.98
C VAL A 145 13.45 -16.61 6.22
N ASP A 146 14.00 -16.84 7.41
CA ASP A 146 15.36 -16.42 7.79
C ASP A 146 15.61 -14.95 7.41
N ALA A 147 14.73 -14.06 7.87
CA ALA A 147 14.85 -12.62 7.61
C ALA A 147 15.95 -12.00 8.47
N GLU A 148 16.49 -10.87 8.03
CA GLU A 148 17.50 -10.10 8.78
C GLU A 148 16.91 -8.88 9.48
N ALA A 149 15.77 -8.36 8.98
CA ALA A 149 15.09 -7.22 9.57
C ALA A 149 13.58 -7.22 9.28
N VAL A 150 12.82 -6.58 10.17
CA VAL A 150 11.38 -6.34 10.01
C VAL A 150 11.10 -4.84 9.96
N PHE A 151 10.47 -4.37 8.89
CA PHE A 151 10.03 -2.99 8.76
C PHE A 151 8.52 -2.90 8.99
N VAL A 152 8.11 -2.10 9.97
CA VAL A 152 6.73 -1.99 10.44
C VAL A 152 6.12 -0.65 10.03
N LEU A 153 5.10 -0.68 9.18
CA LEU A 153 4.31 0.49 8.78
C LEU A 153 2.88 0.36 9.26
N SER A 154 2.59 0.99 10.39
CA SER A 154 1.26 1.00 10.98
C SER A 154 1.03 2.31 11.75
N ASN A 155 -0.13 2.43 12.40
CA ASN A 155 -0.37 3.49 13.37
C ASN A 155 0.61 3.39 14.56
N ALA A 156 0.78 4.48 15.30
CA ALA A 156 1.80 4.57 16.33
C ALA A 156 1.67 3.50 17.44
N ALA A 157 0.44 3.09 17.78
CA ALA A 157 0.21 2.08 18.80
C ALA A 157 0.70 0.68 18.36
N VAL A 158 0.32 0.25 17.16
CA VAL A 158 0.74 -1.05 16.62
C VAL A 158 2.23 -1.05 16.33
N THR A 159 2.76 0.02 15.72
CA THR A 159 4.19 0.15 15.42
C THR A 159 5.02 -0.01 16.68
N ARG A 160 4.72 0.73 17.75
CA ARG A 160 5.45 0.59 19.03
C ARG A 160 5.36 -0.81 19.61
N LYS A 161 4.17 -1.42 19.60
CA LYS A 161 3.97 -2.78 20.14
C LYS A 161 4.81 -3.80 19.37
N VAL A 162 4.78 -3.76 18.04
CA VAL A 162 5.47 -4.74 17.19
C VAL A 162 6.98 -4.55 17.23
N VAL A 163 7.47 -3.31 17.10
CA VAL A 163 8.91 -3.01 17.17
C VAL A 163 9.47 -3.47 18.52
N TYR A 164 8.88 -3.01 19.63
CA TYR A 164 9.33 -3.41 20.97
C TYR A 164 9.28 -4.93 21.17
N GLY A 165 8.19 -5.57 20.74
CA GLY A 165 8.03 -7.02 20.89
C GLY A 165 9.04 -7.84 20.07
N LEU A 166 9.47 -7.35 18.91
CA LEU A 166 10.48 -8.01 18.09
C LEU A 166 11.90 -7.74 18.63
N GLU A 167 12.20 -6.49 18.98
CA GLU A 167 13.50 -6.12 19.56
C GLU A 167 13.77 -6.87 20.88
N SER A 168 12.74 -7.05 21.73
CA SER A 168 12.87 -7.83 22.97
C SER A 168 13.19 -9.31 22.73
N ARG A 169 13.08 -9.79 21.49
CA ARG A 169 13.40 -11.15 21.03
C ARG A 169 14.68 -11.20 20.21
N GLY A 170 15.44 -10.09 20.14
CA GLY A 170 16.67 -9.98 19.36
C GLY A 170 16.46 -9.79 17.86
N VAL A 171 15.24 -9.46 17.42
CA VAL A 171 14.94 -9.20 16.01
C VAL A 171 15.15 -7.72 15.69
N PRO A 172 15.96 -7.35 14.69
CA PRO A 172 16.05 -5.97 14.22
C PRO A 172 14.72 -5.52 13.63
N ALA A 173 14.06 -4.56 14.28
CA ALA A 173 12.76 -4.06 13.85
C ALA A 173 12.76 -2.53 13.74
N PHE A 174 12.20 -2.00 12.65
CA PHE A 174 12.22 -0.58 12.36
C PHE A 174 10.81 -0.09 12.05
N GLY A 175 10.42 1.03 12.63
CA GLY A 175 9.13 1.67 12.35
C GLY A 175 9.26 3.18 12.36
N PRO A 176 8.30 3.91 11.75
CA PRO A 176 8.29 5.36 11.83
C PRO A 176 8.09 5.82 13.28
N ILE A 177 8.87 6.82 13.70
CA ILE A 177 8.77 7.42 15.04
C ILE A 177 7.49 8.24 15.18
N TRP A 178 7.09 8.91 14.09
CA TRP A 178 5.89 9.71 13.99
C TRP A 178 4.94 9.01 13.03
N ASP A 179 3.69 8.80 13.43
CA ASP A 179 2.65 8.43 12.49
C ASP A 179 2.34 9.62 11.57
N SER A 180 2.03 9.30 10.31
CA SER A 180 1.69 10.26 9.25
C SER A 180 0.20 10.56 9.23
#